data_AF-A0A131XY31-F1
#
_entry.id   AF-A0A131XY31-F1
#
_cell.length_a   1.000
_cell.length_b   1.000
_cell.length_c   1.000
_cell.angle_alpha   90.00
_cell.angle_beta   90.00
_cell.angle_gamma   90.00
#
_symmetry.space_group_name_H-M   'P 1'
#
loop_
_entity.id
_entity.type
_entity.pdbx_description
1 polymer ?
#
loop_
_entity_poly.entity_id
_entity_poly.type
_entity_poly.pdbx_seq_one_letter_code
_entity_poly.pdbx_strand_id
1 'polypeptide(L)'
;SEAQPPQRVQLAKEDLERLSKEELLAKWQEQNSYLDYLESKAGSSAADNQELALLRESEEKLKQQQLEATRRENVLVMRLTTKEQEMQECAHQIQELKGGGAAGGWTRQLRAALLDPAVNLLFERMKREVDSMRSRLQETQNELSAWKFTPDRCCTLASGILLRGALLDAASPQLWSA
;
A
#
# COMPACT_ATOMS: atom_id res chain seq x y z
N SER A 1 9.56 -47.00 -54.56
CA SER A 1 9.56 -48.46 -54.72
C SER A 1 9.94 -49.08 -53.39
N GLU A 2 8.95 -49.59 -52.67
CA GLU A 2 9.13 -50.17 -51.34
C GLU A 2 9.58 -51.62 -51.53
N ALA A 3 10.87 -51.90 -51.26
CA ALA A 3 11.43 -53.24 -51.39
C ALA A 3 10.75 -54.16 -50.36
N GLN A 4 10.25 -55.32 -50.79
CA GLN A 4 9.67 -56.30 -49.87
C GLN A 4 10.68 -56.65 -48.77
N PRO A 5 10.28 -56.65 -47.49
CA PRO A 5 11.17 -56.99 -46.41
C PRO A 5 11.64 -58.44 -46.55
N PRO A 6 12.91 -58.74 -46.25
CA PRO A 6 13.43 -60.10 -46.32
C PRO A 6 12.60 -61.04 -45.42
N GLN A 7 12.39 -62.27 -45.87
CA GLN A 7 11.64 -63.27 -45.12
C GLN A 7 12.57 -64.19 -44.34
N ARG A 8 12.09 -64.68 -43.20
CA ARG A 8 12.79 -65.68 -42.40
C ARG A 8 12.87 -66.98 -43.18
N VAL A 9 14.08 -67.51 -43.34
CA VAL A 9 14.29 -68.84 -43.90
C VAL A 9 13.92 -69.90 -42.85
N GLN A 10 13.04 -70.82 -43.20
CA GLN A 10 12.71 -72.00 -42.39
C GLN A 10 13.04 -73.26 -43.21
N LEU A 11 13.90 -74.12 -42.67
CA LEU A 11 14.27 -75.39 -43.29
C LEU A 11 14.04 -76.52 -42.29
N ALA A 12 13.37 -77.60 -42.72
CA ALA A 12 13.26 -78.81 -41.90
C ALA A 12 14.57 -79.62 -41.98
N LYS A 13 14.82 -80.48 -40.99
CA LYS A 13 16.03 -81.32 -40.97
C LYS A 13 16.17 -82.19 -42.22
N GLU A 14 15.06 -82.67 -42.76
CA GLU A 14 14.98 -83.52 -43.95
C GLU A 14 15.40 -82.78 -45.23
N ASP A 15 15.21 -81.46 -45.27
CA ASP A 15 15.58 -80.62 -46.41
C ASP A 15 17.08 -80.32 -46.42
N LEU A 16 17.71 -80.23 -45.24
CA LEU A 16 19.17 -80.02 -45.14
C LEU A 16 19.98 -81.16 -45.77
N GLU A 17 19.48 -82.40 -45.73
CA GLU A 17 20.14 -83.56 -46.33
C GLU A 17 19.95 -83.61 -47.86
N ARG A 18 18.94 -82.91 -48.39
CA ARG A 18 18.59 -82.89 -49.82
C ARG A 18 19.19 -81.70 -50.58
N LEU A 19 19.51 -80.61 -49.88
CA LEU A 19 20.00 -79.38 -50.49
C LEU A 19 21.48 -79.47 -50.88
N SER A 20 21.80 -78.89 -52.03
CA SER A 20 23.17 -78.72 -52.47
C SER A 20 23.89 -77.63 -51.67
N LYS A 21 25.23 -77.65 -51.69
CA LYS A 21 26.07 -76.64 -51.02
C LYS A 21 25.75 -75.20 -51.48
N GLU A 22 25.44 -75.02 -52.76
CA GLU A 22 25.14 -73.70 -53.33
C GLU A 22 23.78 -73.17 -52.85
N GLU A 23 22.77 -74.04 -52.76
CA GLU A 23 21.45 -73.67 -52.22
C GLU A 23 21.51 -73.34 -50.73
N LEU A 24 22.32 -74.08 -49.96
CA LEU A 24 22.60 -73.79 -48.55
C LEU A 24 23.27 -72.42 -48.37
N LEU A 25 24.23 -72.08 -49.22
CA LEU A 25 24.87 -70.75 -49.22
C LEU A 25 23.86 -69.64 -49.55
N ALA A 26 23.00 -69.85 -50.55
CA ALA A 26 21.95 -68.89 -50.91
C ALA A 26 20.96 -68.68 -49.76
N LYS A 27 20.52 -69.76 -49.09
CA LYS A 27 19.62 -69.71 -47.93
C LYS A 27 20.27 -69.04 -46.73
N TRP A 28 21.57 -69.23 -46.51
CA TRP A 28 22.31 -68.52 -45.47
C TRP A 28 22.40 -67.02 -45.74
N GLN A 29 22.67 -66.62 -46.98
CA GLN A 29 22.69 -65.20 -47.38
C GLN A 29 21.31 -64.53 -47.21
N GLU A 30 20.24 -65.23 -47.58
CA GLU A 30 18.85 -64.78 -47.38
C GLU A 30 18.55 -64.60 -45.88
N GLN A 31 18.99 -65.54 -45.04
CA GLN A 31 18.82 -65.46 -43.59
C GLN A 31 19.65 -64.32 -42.96
N ASN A 32 20.89 -64.08 -43.41
CA ASN A 32 21.68 -62.94 -42.95
C ASN A 32 21.02 -61.62 -43.32
N SER A 33 20.52 -61.50 -44.56
CA SER A 33 19.80 -60.30 -44.99
C SER A 33 18.56 -60.04 -44.12
N TYR A 34 17.87 -61.10 -43.68
CA TYR A 34 16.77 -60.99 -42.73
C TYR A 34 17.22 -60.56 -41.33
N LEU A 35 18.33 -61.09 -40.83
CA LEU A 35 18.92 -60.68 -39.55
C LEU A 35 19.34 -59.20 -39.59
N ASP A 36 20.05 -58.76 -40.62
CA ASP A 36 20.47 -57.36 -40.80
C ASP A 36 19.25 -56.42 -40.82
N TYR A 37 18.17 -56.81 -41.48
CA TYR A 37 16.91 -56.06 -41.47
C TYR A 37 16.29 -55.98 -40.08
N LEU A 38 16.26 -57.09 -39.33
CA LEU A 38 15.72 -57.10 -37.96
C LEU A 38 16.57 -56.28 -36.99
N GLU A 39 17.89 -56.36 -37.09
CA GLU A 39 18.83 -55.58 -36.27
C GLU A 39 18.69 -54.10 -36.56
N SER A 40 18.62 -53.72 -37.84
CA SER A 40 18.35 -52.34 -38.26
C SER A 40 17.00 -51.82 -37.73
N LYS A 41 15.94 -52.63 -37.84
CA LYS A 41 14.60 -52.28 -37.34
C LYS A 41 14.55 -52.18 -35.81
N ALA A 42 15.24 -53.07 -35.10
CA ALA A 42 15.33 -53.03 -33.64
C ALA A 42 16.13 -51.80 -33.17
N GLY A 43 17.23 -51.47 -33.87
CA GLY A 43 18.01 -50.26 -33.62
C GLY A 43 17.21 -48.98 -33.83
N SER A 44 16.45 -48.89 -34.93
CA SER A 44 15.53 -47.76 -35.19
C SER A 44 14.48 -47.65 -34.09
N SER A 45 13.83 -48.77 -33.72
CA SER A 45 12.80 -48.75 -32.68
C SER A 45 13.33 -48.32 -31.31
N ALA A 46 14.57 -48.67 -30.97
CA ALA A 46 15.21 -48.20 -29.73
C ALA A 46 15.44 -46.67 -29.75
N ALA A 47 15.90 -46.12 -30.88
CA ALA A 47 16.08 -44.69 -31.05
C ALA A 47 14.74 -43.93 -30.99
N ASP A 48 13.70 -44.44 -31.67
CA ASP A 48 12.36 -43.85 -31.66
C ASP A 48 11.77 -43.83 -30.25
N ASN A 49 11.95 -44.91 -29.47
CA ASN A 49 11.51 -44.96 -28.07
C ASN A 49 12.22 -43.93 -27.20
N GLN A 50 13.50 -43.67 -27.44
CA GLN A 50 14.26 -42.66 -26.72
C GLN A 50 13.80 -41.24 -27.08
N GLU A 51 13.53 -40.97 -28.36
CA GLU A 51 12.96 -39.69 -28.80
C GLU A 51 11.58 -39.46 -28.17
N LEU A 52 10.72 -40.49 -28.16
CA LEU A 52 9.42 -40.43 -27.50
C LEU A 52 9.52 -40.13 -26.00
N ALA A 53 10.53 -40.67 -25.31
CA ALA A 53 10.77 -40.36 -23.91
C ALA A 53 11.15 -38.89 -23.69
N LEU A 54 12.05 -38.36 -24.53
CA LEU A 54 12.45 -36.95 -24.48
C LEU A 54 11.28 -36.00 -24.80
N LEU A 55 10.47 -36.36 -25.80
CA LEU A 55 9.28 -35.59 -26.15
C LEU A 55 8.30 -35.53 -24.99
N ARG A 56 8.03 -36.64 -24.30
CA ARG A 56 7.17 -36.68 -23.11
C ARG A 56 7.72 -35.81 -21.98
N GLU A 57 9.03 -35.85 -21.74
CA GLU A 57 9.66 -35.00 -20.72
C GLU A 57 9.52 -33.51 -21.07
N SER A 58 9.72 -33.17 -22.35
CA SER A 58 9.57 -31.79 -22.84
C SER A 58 8.13 -31.30 -22.77
N GLU A 59 7.16 -32.18 -23.07
CA GLU A 59 5.74 -31.90 -22.96
C GLU A 59 5.34 -31.59 -21.51
N GLU A 60 5.81 -32.40 -20.56
CA GLU A 60 5.54 -32.20 -19.14
C GLU A 60 6.14 -30.88 -18.64
N LYS A 61 7.38 -30.56 -19.04
CA LYS A 61 8.01 -29.27 -18.74
C LYS A 61 7.21 -28.10 -19.28
N LEU A 62 6.72 -28.19 -20.52
CA LEU A 62 5.90 -27.15 -21.13
C LEU A 62 4.56 -26.98 -20.40
N LYS A 63 3.90 -28.06 -20.00
CA LYS A 63 2.67 -28.02 -19.19
C LYS A 63 2.91 -27.33 -17.84
N GLN A 64 4.01 -27.66 -17.17
CA GLN A 64 4.39 -27.03 -15.91
C GLN A 64 4.63 -25.52 -16.08
N GLN A 65 5.36 -25.13 -17.13
CA GLN A 65 5.60 -23.71 -17.45
C GLN A 65 4.31 -22.97 -17.76
N GLN A 66 3.40 -23.59 -18.50
CA GLN A 66 2.08 -23.02 -18.79
C GLN A 66 1.28 -22.78 -17.50
N LEU A 67 1.22 -23.77 -16.62
CA LEU A 67 0.51 -23.66 -15.34
C LEU A 67 1.07 -22.52 -14.48
N GLU A 68 2.40 -22.40 -14.39
CA GLU A 68 3.05 -21.30 -13.69
C GLU A 68 2.76 -19.94 -14.34
N ALA A 69 2.81 -19.87 -15.66
CA ALA A 69 2.51 -18.65 -16.40
C ALA A 69 1.07 -18.18 -16.15
N THR A 70 0.08 -19.09 -16.25
CA THR A 70 -1.31 -18.79 -15.95
C THR A 70 -1.50 -18.37 -14.49
N ARG A 71 -0.80 -19.00 -13.54
CA ARG A 71 -0.84 -18.57 -12.14
C ARG A 71 -0.31 -17.14 -11.95
N ARG A 72 0.81 -16.80 -12.61
CA ARG A 72 1.39 -15.45 -12.58
C ARG A 72 0.44 -14.43 -13.20
N GLU A 73 -0.16 -14.77 -14.33
CA GLU A 73 -1.15 -13.96 -15.02
C GLU A 73 -2.35 -13.65 -14.12
N ASN A 74 -2.93 -14.66 -13.46
CA ASN A 74 -4.06 -14.47 -12.55
C ASN A 74 -3.75 -13.49 -11.41
N VAL A 75 -2.54 -13.55 -10.84
CA VAL A 75 -2.12 -12.59 -9.80
C VAL A 75 -1.99 -11.18 -10.37
N LEU A 76 -1.47 -11.03 -11.58
CA LEU A 76 -1.35 -9.74 -12.24
C LEU A 76 -2.72 -9.15 -12.55
N VAL A 77 -3.66 -9.97 -13.04
CA VAL A 77 -5.05 -9.56 -13.28
C VAL A 77 -5.70 -9.07 -12.00
N MET A 78 -5.60 -9.83 -10.89
CA MET A 78 -6.13 -9.39 -9.60
C MET A 78 -5.53 -8.05 -9.17
N ARG A 79 -4.20 -7.88 -9.23
CA ARG A 79 -3.54 -6.61 -8.88
C ARG A 79 -3.98 -5.46 -9.78
N LEU A 80 -4.12 -5.72 -11.07
CA LEU A 80 -4.57 -4.74 -12.04
C LEU A 80 -6.01 -4.30 -11.73
N THR A 81 -6.91 -5.24 -11.44
CA THR A 81 -8.29 -4.92 -11.04
C THR A 81 -8.36 -4.09 -9.77
N THR A 82 -7.52 -4.38 -8.76
CA THR A 82 -7.42 -3.56 -7.55
C THR A 82 -6.92 -2.15 -7.88
N LYS A 83 -5.89 -2.02 -8.70
CA LYS A 83 -5.36 -0.71 -9.11
C LYS A 83 -6.38 0.10 -9.91
N GLU A 84 -7.17 -0.56 -10.75
CA GLU A 84 -8.24 0.08 -11.51
C GLU A 84 -9.37 0.56 -10.59
N GLN A 85 -9.74 -0.22 -9.57
CA GLN A 85 -10.68 0.20 -8.54
C GLN A 85 -10.16 1.41 -7.74
N GLU A 86 -8.91 1.38 -7.27
CA GLU A 86 -8.29 2.51 -6.56
C GLU A 86 -8.30 3.79 -7.42
N MET A 87 -8.04 3.66 -8.73
CA MET A 87 -8.09 4.79 -9.67
C MET A 87 -9.52 5.33 -9.84
N GLN A 88 -10.52 4.45 -9.94
CA GLN A 88 -11.93 4.84 -9.98
C GLN A 88 -12.37 5.55 -8.70
N GLU A 89 -11.94 5.08 -7.53
CA GLU A 89 -12.18 5.73 -6.24
C GLU A 89 -11.53 7.12 -6.17
N CYS A 90 -10.29 7.25 -6.63
CA CYS A 90 -9.63 8.56 -6.72
C CYS A 90 -10.38 9.50 -7.67
N ALA A 91 -10.82 9.00 -8.83
CA ALA A 91 -11.61 9.79 -9.76
C ALA A 91 -12.95 10.24 -9.16
N HIS A 92 -13.60 9.37 -8.38
CA HIS A 92 -14.81 9.69 -7.63
C HIS A 92 -14.56 10.80 -6.61
N GLN A 93 -13.52 10.68 -5.77
CA GLN A 93 -13.15 11.73 -4.80
C GLN A 93 -12.85 13.06 -5.49
N ILE A 94 -12.14 13.02 -6.63
CA ILE A 94 -11.89 14.22 -7.44
C ILE A 94 -13.21 14.80 -7.95
N GLN A 95 -14.15 13.98 -8.41
CA GLN A 95 -15.47 14.45 -8.83
C GLN A 95 -16.28 15.01 -7.67
N GLU A 96 -16.22 14.44 -6.47
CA GLU A 96 -16.89 14.98 -5.28
C GLU A 96 -16.29 16.31 -4.85
N LEU A 97 -14.96 16.42 -4.82
CA LEU A 97 -14.26 17.67 -4.51
C LEU A 97 -14.49 18.73 -5.59
N LYS A 98 -14.46 18.34 -6.86
CA LYS A 98 -14.81 19.23 -7.97
C LYS A 98 -16.28 19.57 -7.98
N GLY A 99 -17.20 18.69 -7.60
CA GLY A 99 -18.62 18.97 -7.48
C GLY A 99 -18.90 19.91 -6.30
N GLY A 100 -18.26 19.67 -5.16
CA GLY A 100 -18.31 20.53 -3.97
C GLY A 100 -17.64 21.89 -4.17
N GLY A 101 -16.64 21.97 -5.04
CA GLY A 101 -15.94 23.20 -5.42
C GLY A 101 -16.55 23.97 -6.60
N ALA A 102 -17.04 23.27 -7.62
CA ALA A 102 -17.58 23.84 -8.86
C ALA A 102 -19.04 24.25 -8.73
N ALA A 103 -19.83 23.57 -7.88
CA ALA A 103 -21.15 24.03 -7.47
C ALA A 103 -21.09 24.79 -6.14
N GLY A 104 -19.94 25.36 -5.78
CA GLY A 104 -19.81 26.31 -4.67
C GLY A 104 -20.39 25.86 -3.34
N GLY A 105 -20.61 24.57 -3.07
CA GLY A 105 -21.35 24.12 -1.88
C GLY A 105 -20.62 24.47 -0.59
N TRP A 106 -19.33 24.14 -0.52
CA TRP A 106 -18.46 24.50 0.61
C TRP A 106 -18.24 26.01 0.71
N THR A 107 -17.90 26.66 -0.42
CA THR A 107 -17.68 28.11 -0.46
C THR A 107 -18.95 28.90 -0.14
N ARG A 108 -20.14 28.40 -0.50
CA ARG A 108 -21.45 29.01 -0.23
C ARG A 108 -21.87 28.78 1.21
N GLN A 109 -21.63 27.60 1.78
CA GLN A 109 -21.84 27.34 3.20
C GLN A 109 -20.92 28.21 4.07
N LEU A 110 -19.63 28.30 3.73
CA LEU A 110 -18.67 29.17 4.41
C LEU A 110 -19.04 30.66 4.24
N ARG A 111 -19.42 31.08 3.03
CA ARG A 111 -19.92 32.45 2.81
C ARG A 111 -21.20 32.72 3.60
N ALA A 112 -22.12 31.77 3.69
CA ALA A 112 -23.35 31.94 4.48
C ALA A 112 -23.03 32.10 5.98
N ALA A 113 -22.12 31.30 6.52
CA ALA A 113 -21.68 31.43 7.91
C ALA A 113 -20.95 32.76 8.18
N LEU A 114 -20.14 33.25 7.24
CA LEU A 114 -19.45 34.54 7.36
C LEU A 114 -20.37 35.75 7.14
N LEU A 115 -21.51 35.56 6.50
CA LEU A 115 -22.53 36.61 6.30
C LEU A 115 -23.60 36.61 7.40
N ASP A 116 -23.49 35.74 8.41
CA ASP A 116 -24.42 35.69 9.53
C ASP A 116 -24.22 36.89 10.49
N PRO A 117 -25.25 37.72 10.72
CA PRO A 117 -25.20 38.80 11.70
C PRO A 117 -24.80 38.34 13.12
N ALA A 118 -25.18 37.12 13.53
CA ALA A 118 -24.85 36.59 14.85
C ALA A 118 -23.34 36.33 14.99
N VAL A 119 -22.69 35.86 13.92
CA VAL A 119 -21.25 35.64 13.87
C VAL A 119 -20.50 36.98 13.96
N ASN A 120 -20.99 38.01 13.27
CA ASN A 120 -20.42 39.35 13.37
C ASN A 120 -20.54 39.93 14.79
N LEU A 121 -21.68 39.74 15.46
CA LEU A 121 -21.86 40.17 16.84
C LEU A 121 -20.91 39.45 17.81
N LEU A 122 -20.62 38.17 17.58
CA LEU A 122 -19.64 37.42 18.36
C LEU A 122 -18.23 37.98 18.17
N PHE A 123 -17.83 38.26 16.92
CA PHE A 123 -16.54 38.90 16.62
C PHE A 123 -16.40 40.27 17.28
N GLU A 124 -17.45 41.10 17.21
CA GLU A 124 -17.44 42.40 17.88
C GLU A 124 -17.35 42.26 19.40
N ARG A 125 -18.07 41.30 19.99
CA ARG A 125 -17.99 41.02 21.43
C ARG A 125 -16.58 40.59 21.83
N MET A 126 -15.97 39.66 21.09
CA MET A 126 -14.60 39.22 21.34
C MET A 126 -13.61 40.38 21.23
N LYS A 127 -13.79 41.26 20.23
CA LYS A 127 -12.98 42.47 20.09
C LYS A 127 -13.09 43.38 21.31
N ARG A 128 -14.32 43.64 21.78
CA ARG A 128 -14.56 44.43 23.01
C ARG A 128 -13.94 43.79 24.25
N GLU A 129 -14.04 42.47 24.39
CA GLU A 129 -13.45 41.73 25.51
C GLU A 129 -11.92 41.85 25.51
N VAL A 130 -11.27 41.74 24.34
CA VAL A 130 -9.82 41.95 24.18
C VAL A 130 -9.41 43.38 24.52
N ASP A 131 -10.11 44.39 24.00
CA ASP A 131 -9.82 45.80 24.27
C ASP A 131 -10.00 46.12 25.76
N SER A 132 -11.05 45.58 26.41
CA SER A 132 -11.28 45.71 27.85
C SER A 132 -10.14 45.11 28.68
N MET A 133 -9.70 43.90 28.35
CA MET A 133 -8.56 43.26 29.04
C MET A 133 -7.27 44.08 28.86
N ARG A 134 -7.06 44.64 27.65
CA ARG A 134 -5.90 45.49 27.37
C ARG A 134 -5.91 46.77 28.21
N SER A 135 -7.06 47.44 28.33
CA SER A 135 -7.20 48.64 29.17
C SER A 135 -6.98 48.32 30.65
N ARG A 136 -7.56 47.23 31.16
CA ARG A 136 -7.34 46.79 32.55
C ARG A 136 -5.88 46.45 32.83
N LEU A 137 -5.19 45.85 31.86
CA LEU A 137 -3.76 45.58 31.97
C LEU A 137 -2.95 46.89 31.98
N GLN A 138 -3.33 47.86 31.15
CA GLN A 138 -2.68 49.18 31.16
C GLN A 138 -2.94 49.93 32.46
N GLU A 139 -4.15 49.90 33.00
CA GLU A 139 -4.52 50.50 34.28
C GLU A 139 -3.71 49.88 35.42
N THR A 140 -3.69 48.55 35.54
CA THR A 140 -2.89 47.87 36.58
C THR A 140 -1.39 48.13 36.41
N GLN A 141 -0.88 48.19 35.17
CA GLN A 141 0.51 48.59 34.90
C GLN A 141 0.77 50.05 35.32
N ASN A 142 -0.14 50.97 35.01
CA ASN A 142 -0.05 52.37 35.39
C ASN A 142 -0.09 52.53 36.91
N GLU A 143 -0.99 51.83 37.60
CA GLU A 143 -1.04 51.77 39.05
C GLU A 143 0.28 51.23 39.62
N LEU A 144 0.76 50.06 39.22
CA LEU A 144 2.04 49.52 39.69
C LEU A 144 3.21 50.51 39.45
N SER A 145 3.17 51.26 38.35
CA SER A 145 4.15 52.31 38.07
C SER A 145 3.97 53.55 38.96
N ALA A 146 2.73 53.93 39.28
CA ALA A 146 2.40 55.04 40.17
C ALA A 146 2.75 54.74 41.63
N TRP A 147 2.63 53.49 42.06
CA TRP A 147 3.05 53.03 43.40
C TRP A 147 4.57 53.01 43.55
N LYS A 148 5.33 53.04 42.45
CA LYS A 148 6.79 53.26 42.48
C LYS A 148 7.18 54.74 42.67
N PHE A 149 6.22 55.68 42.71
CA PHE A 149 6.48 57.12 42.86
C PHE A 149 6.28 57.67 44.28
N THR A 150 6.91 57.08 45.29
CA THR A 150 7.37 57.88 46.45
C THR A 150 8.59 57.27 47.15
N PRO A 151 9.81 57.40 46.58
CA PRO A 151 10.99 56.90 47.26
C PRO A 151 11.66 57.84 48.28
N ASP A 152 11.36 59.15 48.37
CA ASP A 152 12.27 60.03 49.16
C ASP A 152 11.73 61.35 49.78
N ARG A 153 10.44 61.49 50.13
CA ARG A 153 9.92 62.77 50.72
C ARG A 153 8.94 62.68 51.90
N CYS A 154 9.03 61.67 52.76
CA CYS A 154 8.22 61.61 54.00
C CYS A 154 8.99 61.71 55.32
N CYS A 155 10.34 61.78 55.32
CA CYS A 155 11.12 61.80 56.57
C CYS A 155 11.27 63.18 57.25
N THR A 156 10.65 64.26 56.74
CA THR A 156 10.82 65.61 57.33
C THR A 156 9.72 66.04 58.31
N LEU A 157 8.63 65.27 58.47
CA LEU A 157 7.52 65.63 59.37
C LEU A 157 7.55 64.91 60.74
N ALA A 158 8.45 63.95 60.94
CA ALA A 158 8.54 63.17 62.17
C ALA A 158 9.23 63.90 63.35
N SER A 159 9.78 65.10 63.15
CA SER A 159 10.42 65.89 64.23
C SER A 159 9.52 66.97 64.87
N GLY A 160 8.24 67.09 64.46
CA GLY A 160 7.39 68.23 64.88
C GLY A 160 6.11 67.90 65.67
N ILE A 161 5.71 66.64 65.80
CA ILE A 161 4.35 66.28 66.28
C ILE A 161 4.38 65.50 67.62
N LEU A 162 5.54 65.34 68.25
CA LEU A 162 5.70 64.67 69.55
C LEU A 162 5.41 65.56 70.79
N LEU A 163 4.66 66.64 70.63
CA LEU A 163 4.34 67.58 71.73
C LEU A 163 2.84 67.89 71.90
N ARG A 164 1.93 67.15 71.26
CA ARG A 164 0.47 67.29 71.47
C ARG A 164 -0.25 65.97 71.78
N GLY A 165 0.46 64.98 72.32
CA GLY A 165 -0.11 63.73 72.81
C GLY A 165 -0.18 63.68 74.33
N ALA A 166 -0.93 64.60 74.97
CA ALA A 166 -1.23 64.52 76.40
C ALA A 166 -2.34 65.50 76.82
N LEU A 167 -3.55 65.42 76.25
CA LEU A 167 -4.76 65.84 76.96
C LEU A 167 -6.01 65.42 76.18
N LEU A 168 -6.93 64.74 76.88
CA LEU A 168 -8.28 64.33 76.46
C LEU A 168 -8.40 62.97 75.76
N ASP A 169 -8.10 61.94 76.55
CA ASP A 169 -8.82 60.67 76.53
C ASP A 169 -9.90 60.73 77.62
N ALA A 170 -11.19 60.69 77.24
CA ALA A 170 -12.35 60.31 78.09
C ALA A 170 -13.68 60.68 77.41
N ALA A 171 -14.26 59.77 76.62
CA ALA A 171 -15.70 59.48 76.63
C ALA A 171 -16.02 58.32 75.68
N SER A 172 -16.73 57.35 76.24
CA SER A 172 -16.93 55.98 75.77
C SER A 172 -17.89 55.81 74.56
N PRO A 173 -17.89 54.59 73.97
CA PRO A 173 -18.51 54.24 72.70
C PRO A 173 -19.91 53.62 72.86
N GLN A 174 -20.72 53.60 71.78
CA GLN A 174 -21.53 52.47 71.31
C GLN A 174 -22.57 52.93 70.27
N LEU A 175 -22.61 52.25 69.11
CA LEU A 175 -23.80 51.54 68.59
C LEU A 175 -23.56 51.10 67.14
N TRP A 176 -23.25 49.82 66.98
CA TRP A 176 -23.57 49.03 65.80
C TRP A 176 -25.07 48.68 65.86
N SER A 177 -25.80 48.87 64.75
CA SER A 177 -26.83 47.94 64.20
C SER A 177 -27.77 48.68 63.23
N ALA A 178 -27.62 48.38 61.94
CA ALA A 178 -28.64 48.06 60.94
C ALA A 178 -28.04 48.13 59.54
#